data_AF-A0A2H5B3L1-F1
#
_entry.id   AF-A0A2H5B3L1-F1
#
_cell.length_a   1.000
_cell.length_b   1.000
_cell.length_c   1.000
_cell.angle_alpha   90.00
_cell.angle_beta   90.00
_cell.angle_gamma   90.00
#
_symmetry.space_group_name_H-M   'P 1'
#
loop_
_entity.id
_entity.type
_entity.pdbx_description
1 polymer ?
#
loop_
_entity_poly.entity_id
_entity_poly.type
_entity_poly.pdbx_seq_one_letter_code
_entity_poly.pdbx_strand_id
1 'polypeptide(L)' 'MTAPDPRTVAVLAAAGFPVDALTPEQLEVLAGLGEDELALLLDIKAKLDEVEPEVQAHGTIAGGALF' A
#
# COMPACT_ATOMS: atom_id res chain seq x y z
N MET A 1 -16.86 -9.32 -8.35
CA MET A 1 -15.53 -9.29 -8.98
C MET A 1 -15.39 -7.91 -9.59
N THR A 2 -14.80 -6.98 -8.84
CA THR A 2 -14.59 -5.60 -9.28
C THR A 2 -13.56 -5.61 -10.40
N ALA A 3 -13.83 -4.90 -11.51
CA ALA A 3 -12.87 -4.78 -12.59
C ALA A 3 -11.69 -3.91 -12.12
N PRO A 4 -10.44 -4.22 -12.51
CA PRO A 4 -9.29 -3.44 -12.09
C PRO A 4 -9.42 -1.98 -12.53
N ASP A 5 -9.29 -1.05 -11.59
CA ASP A 5 -9.38 0.38 -11.83
C ASP A 5 -7.98 1.03 -11.74
N PRO A 6 -7.44 1.59 -12.83
CA PRO A 6 -6.14 2.26 -12.82
C PRO A 6 -6.10 3.48 -11.89
N ARG A 7 -7.26 4.04 -11.49
CA ARG A 7 -7.33 5.14 -10.52
C ARG A 7 -6.92 4.71 -9.12
N THR A 8 -7.11 3.44 -8.76
CA THR A 8 -6.73 2.91 -7.45
C THR A 8 -5.23 3.06 -7.21
N VAL A 9 -4.41 2.70 -8.20
CA VAL A 9 -2.95 2.86 -8.12
C VAL A 9 -2.56 4.34 -7.98
N ALA A 10 -3.24 5.24 -8.71
CA ALA A 10 -2.97 6.68 -8.60
C ALA A 10 -3.32 7.24 -7.20
N VAL A 11 -4.41 6.77 -6.59
CA VAL A 11 -4.79 7.15 -5.21
C VAL A 11 -3.75 6.67 -4.20
N LEU A 12 -3.28 5.42 -4.34
CA LEU A 12 -2.22 4.88 -3.47
C LEU A 12 -0.91 5.65 -3.64
N ALA A 13 -0.54 6.00 -4.88
CA ALA A 13 0.64 6.83 -5.15
C ALA A 13 0.52 8.21 -4.48
N ALA A 14 -0.63 8.87 -4.60
CA ALA A 14 -0.90 10.17 -3.98
C ALA A 14 -0.91 10.09 -2.46
N ALA A 15 -1.33 8.95 -1.90
CA ALA A 15 -1.22 8.66 -0.49
C ALA A 15 0.22 8.34 -0.06
N GLY A 16 1.22 8.24 -0.95
CA GLY A 16 2.62 8.00 -0.58
C GLY A 16 2.99 6.52 -0.43
N PHE A 17 2.18 5.60 -0.97
CA PHE A 17 2.62 4.22 -1.17
C PHE A 17 3.70 4.16 -2.27
N PRO A 18 4.72 3.31 -2.14
CA PRO A 18 5.81 3.21 -3.11
C PRO A 18 5.39 2.39 -4.34
N VAL A 19 4.40 2.86 -5.10
CA VAL A 19 3.86 2.16 -6.27
C VAL A 19 4.91 1.94 -7.37
N ASP A 20 5.90 2.83 -7.48
CA ASP A 20 6.99 2.74 -8.46
C ASP A 20 7.99 1.61 -8.15
N ALA A 21 7.98 1.08 -6.92
CA ALA A 21 8.83 -0.04 -6.51
C ALA A 21 8.15 -1.41 -6.72
N LEU A 22 6.88 -1.43 -7.13
CA LEU A 22 6.09 -2.64 -7.30
C LEU A 22 6.21 -3.21 -8.71
N THR A 23 6.08 -4.52 -8.84
CA THR A 23 6.02 -5.17 -10.15
C THR A 23 4.66 -4.94 -10.82
N PRO A 24 4.55 -5.08 -12.16
CA PRO A 24 3.28 -4.96 -12.86
C PRO A 24 2.17 -5.85 -12.28
N GLU A 25 2.50 -7.09 -11.89
CA GLU A 25 1.55 -8.04 -11.30
C GLU A 25 1.04 -7.57 -9.93
N GLN A 26 1.91 -6.92 -9.14
CA GLN A 26 1.49 -6.34 -7.85
C GLN A 26 0.60 -5.13 -8.05
N LEU A 27 0.88 -4.31 -9.07
CA LEU A 27 0.02 -3.18 -9.44
C LEU A 27 -1.36 -3.66 -9.92
N GLU A 28 -1.45 -4.79 -10.62
CA GLU A 28 -2.73 -5.41 -10.99
C GLU A 28 -3.55 -5.85 -9.78
N VAL A 29 -2.90 -6.42 -8.76
CA VAL A 29 -3.57 -6.77 -7.49
C VAL A 29 -4.13 -5.52 -6.82
N LEU A 30 -3.34 -4.45 -6.75
CA LEU A 30 -3.80 -3.18 -6.17
C LEU A 30 -4.91 -2.54 -7.00
N ALA A 31 -4.83 -2.58 -8.32
CA ALA A 31 -5.88 -2.08 -9.21
C ALA A 31 -7.19 -2.86 -9.04
N GLY A 32 -7.12 -4.14 -8.66
CA GLY A 32 -8.28 -4.99 -8.38
C GLY A 32 -8.99 -4.74 -7.05
N LEU A 33 -8.42 -3.91 -6.17
CA LEU A 33 -9.05 -3.57 -4.89
C LEU A 33 -10.38 -2.84 -5.11
N GLY A 34 -11.41 -3.26 -4.37
CA GLY A 34 -12.66 -2.53 -4.29
C GLY A 34 -12.52 -1.22 -3.51
N GLU A 35 -13.55 -0.37 -3.57
CA GLU A 35 -13.57 0.93 -2.88
C GLU A 35 -13.42 0.79 -1.35
N ASP A 36 -14.08 -0.20 -0.74
CA ASP A 36 -14.00 -0.46 0.69
C ASP A 36 -12.59 -0.93 1.12
N GLU A 37 -11.95 -1.77 0.30
CA GLU A 37 -10.61 -2.29 0.58
C GLU A 37 -9.54 -1.20 0.43
N LEU A 38 -9.68 -0.35 -0.59
CA LEU A 38 -8.85 0.84 -0.76
C LEU A 38 -9.01 1.80 0.41
N ALA A 39 -10.25 2.09 0.84
CA ALA A 39 -10.52 2.96 1.96
C ALA A 39 -9.90 2.43 3.27
N LEU A 40 -10.03 1.11 3.52
CA LEU A 40 -9.41 0.46 4.67
C LEU A 40 -7.88 0.57 4.62
N LEU A 41 -7.26 0.33 3.47
CA LEU A 41 -5.81 0.41 3.32
C LEU A 41 -5.28 1.83 3.57
N LEU A 42 -6.00 2.85 3.11
CA LEU A 42 -5.70 4.25 3.39
C LEU A 42 -5.86 4.62 4.87
N ASP A 43 -6.91 4.13 5.53
CA ASP A 43 -7.14 4.34 6.97
C ASP A 43 -6.03 3.70 7.82
N ILE A 44 -5.62 2.47 7.48
CA ILE A 44 -4.49 1.80 8.14
C ILE A 44 -3.21 2.63 7.95
N LYS A 45 -2.96 3.12 6.74
CA LYS A 45 -1.78 3.96 6.49
C LYS A 45 -1.82 5.24 7.33
N ALA A 46 -2.96 5.95 7.36
CA ALA A 46 -3.10 7.17 8.15
C ALA A 46 -2.82 6.91 9.64
N LYS A 47 -3.35 5.81 10.19
CA LYS A 47 -3.07 5.40 11.57
C LYS A 47 -1.61 5.06 11.83
N LEU A 48 -0.92 4.43 10.87
CA LEU A 48 0.51 4.14 10.98
C LEU A 48 1.35 5.43 10.92
N ASP A 49 0.97 6.37 10.06
CA ASP A 49 1.62 7.68 9.94
C ASP A 49 1.40 8.53 11.22
N GLU A 50 0.22 8.46 11.84
CA GLU A 50 -0.07 9.14 13.12
C GLU A 50 0.77 8.61 14.29
N VAL A 51 1.20 7.35 14.22
CA VAL A 51 2.05 6.70 15.22
C VAL A 51 3.53 6.98 14.91
N GLU A 52 3.85 8.13 14.28
CA GLU A 52 5.20 8.51 13.84
C GLU A 52 6.27 8.10 14.89
N PRO A 53 7.32 7.41 14.44
CA PRO A 53 8.09 6.51 15.27
C PRO A 53 8.98 7.27 16.26
N GLU A 54 8.98 6.85 17.53
CA GLU A 54 10.17 7.01 18.37
C GLU A 54 11.35 6.33 17.65
N VAL A 55 12.13 7.08 16.88
CA VAL A 55 13.23 6.53 16.09
C VAL A 55 14.30 5.98 17.04
N GLN A 56 14.34 4.66 17.24
CA GLN A 56 15.60 3.97 17.53
C GLN A 56 15.65 2.55 16.94
N ALA A 57 16.42 2.47 15.85
CA ALA A 57 17.40 1.42 15.56
C ALA A 57 17.01 -0.04 15.81
N HIS A 58 16.61 -0.72 14.73
CA HIS A 58 17.31 -1.87 14.12
C HIS A 58 16.47 -2.23 12.88
N GLY A 59 16.99 -2.10 11.65
CA GLY A 59 18.01 -3.02 11.17
C GLY A 59 17.40 -4.40 10.93
N THR A 60 16.56 -4.55 9.91
CA THR A 60 16.52 -5.68 8.95
C THR A 60 15.26 -5.54 8.09
N ILE A 61 15.51 -5.25 6.82
CA ILE A 61 14.56 -5.42 5.73
C ILE A 61 14.10 -6.89 5.73
N ALA A 62 12.83 -7.13 6.01
CA ALA A 62 12.12 -8.36 5.64
C ALA A 62 10.61 -8.08 5.51
N GLY A 63 10.27 -7.00 4.81
CA GLY A 63 8.90 -6.74 4.32
C GLY A 63 8.63 -7.48 3.00
N GLY A 64 9.10 -8.72 2.86
CA GLY A 64 8.94 -9.52 1.65
C GLY A 64 9.17 -11.00 1.94
N ALA A 65 8.21 -11.82 1.52
CA ALA A 65 8.14 -13.28 1.62
C ALA A 65 7.66 -13.87 2.98
N LEU A 66 6.34 -14.08 3.08
CA LEU A 66 5.81 -15.28 3.72
C LEU A 66 5.79 -16.40 2.66
N PHE A 67 6.90 -17.13 2.52
CA PHE A 67 6.98 -18.45 1.89
C PHE A 67 8.03 -19.29 2.61
#